data_AF-H0EQH4-F1
#
_entry.id   AF-H0EQH4-F1
#
_cell.length_a   1.000
_cell.length_b   1.000
_cell.length_c   1.000
_cell.angle_alpha   90.00
_cell.angle_beta   90.00
_cell.angle_gamma   90.00
#
_symmetry.space_group_name_H-M   'P 1'
#
loop_
_entity.id
_entity.type
_entity.pdbx_description
1 polymer ?
#
loop_
_entity_poly.entity_id
_entity_poly.type
_entity_poly.pdbx_seq_one_letter_code
_entity_poly.pdbx_strand_id
1 'polypeptide(L)'
;MEFQDAILEDLDGKAFADDSELGKGDEDRKIRLPSKRRDLSIEETLKYFTEMKAGSKEGLRWCIRARIAYDSPNGTLRDPVIYRCNPIPGMTVPALREFILKQGPSRNILNLEWGALWALNKKYTDHDAARHTAIVQADAVTCRVLGVDDQNIISKPKYIKNLELGTKKVVQNKAVLLEQIDAQGLEEGEEITLMNWGNAYVRRIVRDESGQKSVTEINLELHLEGDVKKTKKLSWLAAVESNLVPVDIVSFDYLITKDKLEKTDKLENFLASNTELRTQAFADCNVKELAKGAIIQFERKGYYKLDVAYGEGERMVFFDIPSGKT
;
A
#
# COMPACT_ATOMS: atom_id res chain seq x y z
N MET A 1 26.37 -0.85 9.27
CA MET A 1 26.59 -1.82 8.20
C MET A 1 25.24 -2.38 7.83
N GLU A 2 24.68 -1.93 6.70
CA GLU A 2 23.41 -2.48 6.24
C GLU A 2 23.60 -3.98 5.98
N PHE A 3 22.59 -4.80 6.30
CA PHE A 3 22.62 -6.25 6.05
C PHE A 3 22.96 -6.60 4.59
N GLN A 4 22.75 -5.65 3.68
CA GLN A 4 23.03 -5.74 2.26
C GLN A 4 24.52 -5.63 1.88
N ASP A 5 25.32 -4.94 2.69
CA ASP A 5 26.78 -4.83 2.49
C ASP A 5 27.51 -6.06 3.01
N ALA A 6 26.98 -6.70 4.06
CA ALA A 6 27.51 -7.95 4.59
C ALA A 6 27.37 -9.12 3.59
N ILE A 7 26.27 -9.17 2.81
CA ILE A 7 26.11 -10.16 1.74
C ILE A 7 27.19 -9.97 0.65
N LEU A 8 27.61 -8.73 0.37
CA LEU A 8 28.63 -8.42 -0.62
C LEU A 8 30.03 -8.85 -0.18
N GLU A 9 30.36 -8.72 1.12
CA GLU A 9 31.62 -9.25 1.68
C GLU A 9 31.60 -10.78 1.81
N ASP A 10 30.44 -11.39 2.08
CA ASP A 10 30.28 -12.86 2.17
C ASP A 10 30.14 -13.57 0.81
N LEU A 11 29.96 -12.83 -0.29
CA LEU A 11 29.82 -13.35 -1.65
C LEU A 11 31.12 -13.89 -2.27
N ASP A 12 32.23 -13.91 -1.51
CA ASP A 12 33.53 -14.49 -1.88
C ASP A 12 33.44 -16.01 -2.12
N GLY A 13 32.88 -16.40 -3.28
CA GLY A 13 32.66 -17.77 -3.70
C GLY A 13 31.59 -18.54 -2.91
N LYS A 14 31.02 -17.99 -1.84
CA LYS A 14 30.06 -18.71 -0.95
C LYS A 14 28.59 -18.55 -1.33
N ALA A 15 28.27 -17.79 -2.37
CA ALA A 15 26.92 -17.70 -2.91
C ALA A 15 26.94 -17.44 -4.41
N PHE A 16 25.82 -17.70 -5.09
CA PHE A 16 25.65 -17.53 -6.53
C PHE A 16 24.21 -17.12 -6.87
N ALA A 17 24.04 -16.45 -8.00
CA ALA A 17 22.72 -16.12 -8.54
C ALA A 17 22.11 -17.33 -9.26
N ASP A 18 20.82 -17.59 -9.07
CA ASP A 18 20.12 -18.72 -9.66
C ASP A 18 18.78 -18.26 -10.28
N ASP A 19 18.56 -18.60 -11.56
CA ASP A 19 17.36 -18.35 -12.35
C ASP A 19 16.58 -19.63 -12.68
N SER A 20 16.87 -20.74 -11.96
CA SER A 20 16.19 -22.01 -12.17
C SER A 20 14.68 -21.83 -12.19
N GLU A 21 14.03 -22.36 -13.23
CA GLU A 21 12.58 -22.28 -13.38
C GLU A 21 11.87 -22.76 -12.10
N LEU A 22 10.79 -22.05 -11.75
CA LEU A 22 9.92 -22.40 -10.63
C LEU A 22 9.51 -23.88 -10.74
N GLY A 23 9.85 -24.68 -9.72
CA GLY A 23 9.60 -26.12 -9.69
C GLY A 23 10.80 -26.98 -10.12
N LYS A 24 11.51 -26.63 -11.20
CA LYS A 24 12.69 -27.41 -11.66
C LYS A 24 13.86 -27.35 -10.68
N GLY A 25 14.11 -26.18 -10.10
CA GLY A 25 15.13 -26.04 -9.06
C GLY A 25 14.85 -26.92 -7.83
N ASP A 26 13.58 -27.18 -7.51
CA ASP A 26 13.20 -28.07 -6.41
C ASP A 26 13.30 -29.55 -6.79
N GLU A 27 13.06 -29.90 -8.05
CA GLU A 27 13.31 -31.24 -8.57
C GLU A 27 14.80 -31.58 -8.53
N ASP A 28 15.66 -30.72 -9.06
CA ASP A 28 17.11 -30.89 -9.04
C ASP A 28 17.64 -31.03 -7.61
N ARG A 29 17.11 -30.25 -6.66
CA ARG A 29 17.43 -30.37 -5.23
C ARG A 29 16.95 -31.70 -4.64
N LYS A 30 15.80 -32.24 -5.05
CA LYS A 30 15.30 -33.54 -4.59
C LYS A 30 16.18 -34.68 -5.08
N ILE A 31 16.62 -34.63 -6.34
CA ILE A 31 17.49 -35.63 -6.97
C ILE A 31 18.99 -35.36 -6.77
N ARG A 32 19.35 -34.30 -6.01
CA ARG A 32 20.72 -33.97 -5.60
C ARG A 32 21.65 -33.58 -6.75
N LEU A 33 21.13 -32.86 -7.73
CA LEU A 33 21.91 -32.27 -8.80
C LEU A 33 22.26 -30.80 -8.50
N PRO A 34 23.46 -30.34 -8.89
CA PRO A 34 23.81 -28.93 -8.75
C PRO A 34 23.01 -28.08 -9.73
N SER A 35 22.72 -26.83 -9.34
CA SER A 35 22.17 -25.85 -10.27
C SER A 35 23.13 -25.62 -11.43
N LYS A 36 22.59 -25.41 -12.65
CA LYS A 36 23.38 -25.02 -13.83
C LYS A 36 24.12 -23.70 -13.63
N ARG A 37 23.64 -22.86 -12.71
CA ARG A 37 24.20 -21.56 -12.38
C ARG A 37 25.14 -21.59 -11.18
N ARG A 38 25.35 -22.78 -10.60
CA ARG A 38 26.17 -22.92 -9.39
C ARG A 38 27.55 -22.32 -9.56
N ASP A 39 28.18 -22.48 -10.72
CA ASP A 39 29.55 -22.01 -10.97
C ASP A 39 29.63 -20.66 -11.69
N LEU A 40 28.57 -19.83 -11.61
CA LEU A 40 28.62 -18.44 -12.05
C LEU A 40 29.75 -17.69 -11.34
N SER A 41 30.38 -16.77 -12.09
CA SER A 41 31.40 -15.90 -11.53
C SER A 41 30.82 -14.92 -10.50
N ILE A 42 31.69 -14.37 -9.66
CA ILE A 42 31.31 -13.34 -8.69
C ILE A 42 30.77 -12.10 -9.42
N GLU A 43 31.42 -11.69 -10.52
CA GLU A 43 31.01 -10.53 -11.32
C GLU A 43 29.59 -10.70 -11.89
N GLU A 44 29.29 -11.86 -12.48
CA GLU A 44 27.95 -12.15 -12.99
C GLU A 44 26.91 -12.21 -11.87
N THR A 45 27.25 -12.84 -10.74
CA THR A 45 26.38 -12.89 -9.57
C THR A 45 26.05 -11.50 -9.05
N LEU A 46 27.04 -10.61 -8.96
CA LEU A 46 26.86 -9.22 -8.53
C LEU A 46 26.01 -8.40 -9.51
N LYS A 47 26.17 -8.65 -10.82
CA LYS A 47 25.32 -8.05 -11.84
C LYS A 47 23.85 -8.38 -11.61
N TYR A 48 23.51 -9.67 -11.48
CA TYR A 48 22.12 -10.07 -11.22
C TYR A 48 21.64 -9.63 -9.84
N PHE A 49 22.52 -9.58 -8.84
CA PHE A 49 22.17 -9.04 -7.53
C PHE A 49 21.81 -7.56 -7.58
N THR A 50 22.46 -6.78 -8.45
CA THR A 50 22.14 -5.37 -8.66
C THR A 50 20.76 -5.23 -9.32
N GLU A 51 20.47 -6.04 -10.33
CA GLU A 51 19.13 -6.12 -10.95
C GLU A 51 18.06 -6.54 -9.93
N MET A 52 18.38 -7.49 -9.05
CA MET A 52 17.51 -7.92 -7.96
C MET A 52 17.21 -6.80 -6.97
N LYS A 53 18.22 -6.02 -6.55
CA LYS A 53 18.04 -4.85 -5.69
C LYS A 53 17.19 -3.77 -6.34
N ALA A 54 17.37 -3.57 -7.65
CA ALA A 54 16.55 -2.64 -8.42
C ALA A 54 15.10 -3.11 -8.61
N GLY A 55 14.80 -4.39 -8.34
CA GLY A 55 13.49 -4.99 -8.59
C GLY A 55 13.12 -4.99 -10.08
N SER A 56 14.12 -5.03 -10.96
CA SER A 56 13.90 -5.01 -12.42
C SER A 56 13.20 -6.29 -12.88
N LYS A 57 12.57 -6.27 -14.07
CA LYS A 57 11.96 -7.47 -14.66
C LYS A 57 12.94 -8.65 -14.71
N GLU A 58 14.22 -8.36 -14.94
CA GLU A 58 15.26 -9.38 -14.91
C GLU A 58 15.50 -9.83 -13.47
N GLY A 59 15.75 -8.92 -12.53
CA GLY A 59 15.97 -9.23 -11.12
C GLY A 59 14.89 -10.14 -10.50
N LEU A 60 13.62 -9.94 -10.85
CA LEU A 60 12.51 -10.78 -10.37
C LEU A 60 12.62 -12.27 -10.73
N ARG A 61 13.39 -12.61 -11.77
CA ARG A 61 13.61 -13.99 -12.21
C ARG A 61 14.69 -14.69 -11.38
N TRP A 62 15.53 -13.94 -10.68
CA TRP A 62 16.71 -14.46 -9.99
C TRP A 62 16.50 -14.55 -8.47
N CYS A 63 17.29 -15.41 -7.84
CA CYS A 63 17.48 -15.45 -6.40
C CYS A 63 18.96 -15.66 -6.08
N ILE A 64 19.39 -15.32 -4.86
CA ILE A 64 20.74 -15.67 -4.38
C ILE A 64 20.63 -16.92 -3.53
N ARG A 65 21.51 -17.89 -3.81
CA ARG A 65 21.65 -19.13 -3.06
C ARG A 65 23.01 -19.19 -2.39
N ALA A 66 23.05 -19.70 -1.16
CA ALA A 66 24.31 -20.06 -0.53
C ALA A 66 24.91 -21.29 -1.21
N ARG A 67 26.23 -21.32 -1.37
CA ARG A 67 27.01 -22.44 -1.85
C ARG A 67 27.45 -23.27 -0.64
N ILE A 68 26.75 -24.36 -0.37
CA ILE A 68 27.02 -25.25 0.78
C ILE A 68 27.32 -26.64 0.24
N ALA A 69 26.29 -27.46 0.00
CA ALA A 69 26.40 -28.81 -0.50
C ALA A 69 25.10 -29.23 -1.18
N TYR A 70 25.08 -29.21 -2.52
CA TYR A 70 23.89 -29.55 -3.30
C TYR A 70 23.43 -31.01 -3.10
N ASP A 71 24.34 -31.89 -2.70
CA ASP A 71 24.13 -33.33 -2.50
C ASP A 71 23.93 -33.75 -1.03
N SER A 72 23.89 -32.77 -0.12
CA SER A 72 23.74 -33.00 1.31
C SER A 72 22.56 -33.95 1.62
N PRO A 73 22.72 -34.92 2.54
CA PRO A 73 21.61 -35.74 3.00
C PRO A 73 20.52 -34.88 3.66
N ASN A 74 20.90 -33.76 4.28
CA ASN A 74 19.98 -32.75 4.78
C ASN A 74 19.53 -31.81 3.65
N GLY A 75 18.25 -31.85 3.30
CA GLY A 75 17.65 -31.04 2.23
C GLY A 75 17.72 -29.53 2.46
N THR A 76 17.77 -29.06 3.72
CA THR A 76 17.85 -27.63 4.02
C THR A 76 19.22 -27.03 3.72
N LEU A 77 20.27 -27.86 3.72
CA LEU A 77 21.65 -27.46 3.38
C LEU A 77 21.94 -27.55 1.88
N ARG A 78 20.98 -27.99 1.06
CA ARG A 78 21.11 -28.08 -0.40
C ARG A 78 20.98 -26.72 -1.04
N ASP A 79 22.09 -25.97 -0.97
CA ASP A 79 22.29 -24.62 -1.49
C ASP A 79 21.05 -23.73 -1.22
N PRO A 80 20.74 -23.37 0.03
CA PRO A 80 19.49 -22.69 0.36
C PRO A 80 19.43 -21.29 -0.26
N VAL A 81 18.23 -20.85 -0.64
CA VAL A 81 17.97 -19.47 -1.06
C VAL A 81 18.14 -18.54 0.14
N ILE A 82 18.97 -17.51 0.00
CA ILE A 82 19.26 -16.51 1.03
C ILE A 82 18.74 -15.12 0.68
N TYR A 83 18.42 -14.88 -0.60
CA TYR A 83 17.81 -13.64 -1.07
C TYR A 83 16.88 -13.91 -2.24
N ARG A 84 15.74 -13.22 -2.28
CA ARG A 84 14.83 -13.18 -3.43
C ARG A 84 14.17 -11.80 -3.49
N CYS A 85 13.90 -11.32 -4.69
CA CYS A 85 13.09 -10.13 -4.85
C CYS A 85 11.67 -10.39 -4.37
N ASN A 86 11.18 -9.52 -3.50
CA ASN A 86 9.75 -9.39 -3.26
C ASN A 86 9.32 -8.03 -3.84
N PRO A 87 8.77 -7.97 -5.06
CA PRO A 87 8.29 -6.72 -5.65
C PRO A 87 7.07 -6.15 -4.90
N ILE A 88 6.34 -7.01 -4.19
CA ILE A 88 5.09 -6.67 -3.52
C ILE A 88 5.23 -6.79 -1.99
N PRO A 89 6.02 -5.94 -1.28
CA PRO A 89 5.86 -5.85 0.16
C PRO A 89 5.07 -4.59 0.49
N GLY A 90 3.86 -4.78 1.01
CA GLY A 90 3.28 -3.85 1.98
C GLY A 90 3.90 -4.02 3.37
N MET A 91 4.51 -5.19 3.64
CA MET A 91 5.22 -5.52 4.87
C MET A 91 6.66 -4.99 4.85
N THR A 92 7.03 -4.26 5.89
CA THR A 92 8.39 -3.76 6.08
C THR A 92 9.26 -4.80 6.79
N VAL A 93 10.52 -4.93 6.36
CA VAL A 93 11.49 -5.87 6.97
C VAL A 93 11.72 -5.57 8.46
N PRO A 94 11.87 -4.30 8.89
CA PRO A 94 12.00 -3.98 10.32
C PRO A 94 10.80 -4.44 11.16
N ALA A 95 9.56 -4.25 10.66
CA ALA A 95 8.37 -4.70 11.37
C ALA A 95 8.30 -6.21 11.51
N LEU A 96 8.57 -6.95 10.42
CA LEU A 96 8.58 -8.40 10.44
C LEU A 96 9.65 -8.94 11.41
N ARG A 97 10.84 -8.34 11.42
CA ARG A 97 11.92 -8.70 12.35
C ARG A 97 11.53 -8.41 13.80
N GLU A 98 11.00 -7.23 14.09
CA GLU A 98 10.52 -6.88 15.43
C GLU A 98 9.39 -7.83 15.87
N PHE A 99 8.47 -8.20 14.97
CA PHE A 99 7.39 -9.15 15.26
C PHE A 99 7.93 -10.52 15.67
N ILE A 100 8.86 -11.08 14.88
CA ILE A 100 9.47 -12.39 15.16
C ILE A 100 10.22 -12.35 16.49
N LEU A 101 11.01 -11.31 16.75
CA LEU A 101 11.76 -11.17 17.99
C LEU A 101 10.85 -11.03 19.22
N LYS A 102 9.70 -10.36 19.09
CA LYS A 102 8.71 -10.23 20.17
C LYS A 102 8.08 -11.55 20.60
N GLN A 103 7.96 -12.53 19.70
CA GLN A 103 7.42 -13.85 20.06
C GLN A 103 8.38 -14.64 20.95
N GLY A 104 9.69 -14.36 20.84
CA GLY A 104 10.73 -15.07 21.56
C GLY A 104 10.91 -16.52 21.13
N PRO A 105 12.03 -17.16 21.53
CA PRO A 105 12.25 -18.57 21.24
C PRO A 105 11.36 -19.45 22.12
N SER A 106 10.51 -20.27 21.50
CA SER A 106 9.67 -21.25 22.20
C SER A 106 9.46 -22.48 21.34
N ARG A 107 9.23 -23.63 21.99
CA ARG A 107 8.81 -24.88 21.31
C ARG A 107 7.29 -25.00 21.19
N ASN A 108 6.54 -24.06 21.80
CA ASN A 108 5.08 -24.06 21.75
C ASN A 108 4.60 -23.61 20.38
N ILE A 109 3.59 -24.32 19.86
CA ILE A 109 2.88 -23.91 18.67
C ILE A 109 1.87 -22.84 19.09
N LEU A 110 1.98 -21.65 18.52
CA LEU A 110 1.08 -20.52 18.76
C LEU A 110 0.35 -20.17 17.48
N ASN A 111 -0.95 -19.93 17.58
CA ASN A 111 -1.73 -19.31 16.52
C ASN A 111 -1.74 -17.81 16.78
N LEU A 112 -1.20 -17.04 15.83
CA LEU A 112 -1.08 -15.59 15.94
C LEU A 112 -2.12 -14.93 15.04
N GLU A 113 -2.72 -13.86 15.52
CA GLU A 113 -3.62 -13.03 14.72
C GLU A 113 -2.83 -12.03 13.87
N TRP A 114 -3.31 -11.81 12.64
CA TRP A 114 -2.70 -10.88 11.69
C TRP A 114 -2.70 -9.43 12.17
N GLY A 115 -3.68 -9.04 13.01
CA GLY A 115 -3.85 -7.67 13.48
C GLY A 115 -2.60 -7.11 14.18
N ALA A 116 -1.96 -7.90 15.04
CA ALA A 116 -0.77 -7.48 15.77
C ALA A 116 0.45 -7.26 14.84
N LEU A 117 0.61 -8.12 13.83
CA LEU A 117 1.67 -7.99 12.83
C LEU A 117 1.47 -6.73 11.99
N TRP A 118 0.24 -6.48 11.52
CA TRP A 118 -0.06 -5.30 10.70
C TRP A 118 -0.04 -4.00 11.49
N ALA A 119 -0.49 -4.00 12.75
CA ALA A 119 -0.34 -2.86 13.65
C ALA A 119 1.14 -2.51 13.88
N LEU A 120 2.00 -3.53 13.98
CA LEU A 120 3.43 -3.32 14.07
C LEU A 120 4.01 -2.80 12.75
N ASN A 121 3.57 -3.32 11.61
CA ASN A 121 3.97 -2.79 10.30
C ASN A 121 3.63 -1.33 10.12
N LYS A 122 2.42 -0.93 10.53
CA LYS A 122 1.95 0.46 10.51
C LYS A 122 2.90 1.41 11.25
N LYS A 123 3.48 0.99 12.37
CA LYS A 123 4.46 1.81 13.13
C LYS A 123 5.63 2.25 12.25
N TYR A 124 6.08 1.39 11.34
CA TYR A 124 7.19 1.67 10.43
C TYR A 124 6.73 2.39 9.17
N THR A 125 5.53 2.11 8.65
CA THR A 125 5.03 2.77 7.44
C THR A 125 4.49 4.18 7.69
N ASP A 126 3.94 4.48 8.87
CA ASP A 126 3.30 5.78 9.15
C ASP A 126 4.28 6.95 9.07
N HIS A 127 5.51 6.77 9.53
CA HIS A 127 6.50 7.86 9.56
C HIS A 127 6.82 8.39 8.15
N ASP A 128 6.93 7.48 7.18
CA ASP A 128 7.46 7.78 5.84
C ASP A 128 6.36 7.95 4.78
N ALA A 129 5.10 7.62 5.09
CA ALA A 129 4.01 7.65 4.13
C ALA A 129 3.46 9.07 3.87
N ALA A 130 3.75 9.71 2.74
CA ALA A 130 3.15 11.03 2.43
C ALA A 130 1.61 10.99 2.43
N ARG A 131 0.94 12.06 2.90
CA ARG A 131 -0.53 12.08 3.02
C ARG A 131 -1.14 12.70 1.78
N HIS A 132 -2.05 11.96 1.17
CA HIS A 132 -2.80 12.35 -0.03
C HIS A 132 -4.29 12.18 0.22
N THR A 133 -5.12 12.69 -0.68
CA THR A 133 -6.57 12.59 -0.60
C THR A 133 -7.06 11.83 -1.81
N ALA A 134 -7.96 10.87 -1.56
CA ALA A 134 -8.69 10.18 -2.60
C ALA A 134 -10.18 10.12 -2.24
N ILE A 135 -11.03 10.19 -3.26
CA ILE A 135 -12.49 10.10 -3.17
C ILE A 135 -12.95 9.00 -4.13
N VAL A 136 -13.70 8.02 -3.66
CA VAL A 136 -14.27 6.94 -4.50
C VAL A 136 -15.17 7.56 -5.56
N GLN A 137 -15.08 7.07 -6.80
CA GLN A 137 -15.84 7.64 -7.92
C GLN A 137 -17.32 7.27 -7.84
N ALA A 138 -17.62 6.06 -7.39
CA ALA A 138 -18.99 5.60 -7.21
C ALA A 138 -19.73 6.51 -6.22
N ASP A 139 -20.83 7.10 -6.69
CA ASP A 139 -21.71 7.98 -5.93
C ASP A 139 -21.04 9.23 -5.31
N ALA A 140 -19.88 9.64 -5.84
CA ALA A 140 -19.19 10.85 -5.38
C ALA A 140 -20.13 12.07 -5.44
N VAL A 141 -20.22 12.81 -4.34
CA VAL A 141 -21.15 13.93 -4.21
C VAL A 141 -20.46 15.21 -4.63
N THR A 142 -21.03 15.90 -5.62
CA THR A 142 -20.55 17.23 -5.99
C THR A 142 -21.13 18.26 -5.02
N CYS A 143 -20.25 19.05 -4.40
CA CYS A 143 -20.63 20.10 -3.47
C CYS A 143 -20.20 21.46 -4.00
N ARG A 144 -21.05 22.47 -3.79
CA ARG A 144 -20.76 23.86 -4.14
C ARG A 144 -20.36 24.64 -2.90
N VAL A 145 -19.17 25.22 -2.92
CA VAL A 145 -18.67 26.13 -1.88
C VAL A 145 -19.08 27.55 -2.25
N LEU A 146 -19.96 28.14 -1.46
CA LEU A 146 -20.47 29.50 -1.60
C LEU A 146 -19.36 30.50 -1.23
N GLY A 147 -19.30 31.63 -1.94
CA GLY A 147 -18.31 32.69 -1.71
C GLY A 147 -16.90 32.40 -2.26
N VAL A 148 -16.75 31.34 -3.05
CA VAL A 148 -15.51 31.04 -3.79
C VAL A 148 -15.78 31.22 -5.28
N ASP A 149 -15.12 32.18 -5.90
CA ASP A 149 -15.31 32.48 -7.34
C ASP A 149 -14.17 31.91 -8.19
N ASP A 150 -12.92 32.10 -7.74
CA ASP A 150 -11.72 31.67 -8.43
C ASP A 150 -11.08 30.43 -7.80
N GLN A 151 -10.40 29.66 -8.65
CA GLN A 151 -9.54 28.58 -8.19
C GLN A 151 -8.33 29.15 -7.46
N ASN A 152 -8.04 28.60 -6.27
CA ASN A 152 -6.84 28.91 -5.52
C ASN A 152 -5.99 27.65 -5.32
N ILE A 153 -4.66 27.79 -5.30
CA ILE A 153 -3.74 26.68 -5.05
C ILE A 153 -2.87 27.07 -3.87
N ILE A 154 -2.97 26.31 -2.78
CA ILE A 154 -2.16 26.53 -1.58
C ILE A 154 -1.19 25.37 -1.38
N SER A 155 -0.05 25.65 -0.75
CA SER A 155 0.94 24.62 -0.38
C SER A 155 0.74 24.22 1.08
N LYS A 156 0.69 22.92 1.36
CA LYS A 156 0.57 22.35 2.72
C LYS A 156 1.58 21.22 2.91
N PRO A 157 2.10 20.97 4.13
CA PRO A 157 2.96 19.82 4.38
C PRO A 157 2.31 18.49 3.97
N LYS A 158 3.08 17.57 3.37
CA LYS A 158 2.62 16.21 3.09
C LYS A 158 2.40 15.42 4.37
N TYR A 159 3.11 15.73 5.46
CA TYR A 159 2.81 15.25 6.80
C TYR A 159 3.25 16.26 7.84
N ILE A 160 2.33 16.70 8.70
CA ILE A 160 2.65 17.71 9.73
C ILE A 160 3.69 17.18 10.74
N LYS A 161 3.72 15.87 11.00
CA LYS A 161 4.70 15.28 11.93
C LYS A 161 6.04 14.92 11.27
N ASN A 162 6.13 14.97 9.95
CA ASN A 162 7.38 14.75 9.20
C ASN A 162 7.47 15.73 8.04
N LEU A 163 8.08 16.89 8.29
CA LEU A 163 8.22 17.96 7.30
C LEU A 163 9.24 17.64 6.19
N GLU A 164 10.09 16.62 6.39
CA GLU A 164 11.08 16.19 5.39
C GLU A 164 10.43 15.59 4.14
N LEU A 165 9.19 15.09 4.26
CA LEU A 165 8.39 14.63 3.12
C LEU A 165 7.97 15.77 2.18
N GLY A 166 8.23 17.02 2.57
CA GLY A 166 7.96 18.22 1.77
C GLY A 166 6.48 18.61 1.80
N THR A 167 6.06 19.30 0.75
CA THR A 167 4.72 19.88 0.64
C THR A 167 3.93 19.30 -0.53
N LYS A 168 2.59 19.39 -0.45
CA LYS A 168 1.64 19.09 -1.51
C LYS A 168 0.82 20.34 -1.86
N LYS A 169 0.39 20.41 -3.11
CA LYS A 169 -0.59 21.38 -3.60
C LYS A 169 -1.98 20.96 -3.13
N VAL A 170 -2.73 21.89 -2.58
CA VAL A 170 -4.16 21.73 -2.26
C VAL A 170 -4.92 22.70 -3.17
N VAL A 171 -5.67 22.15 -4.12
CA VAL A 171 -6.48 22.93 -5.05
C VAL A 171 -7.82 23.20 -4.40
N GLN A 172 -8.16 24.48 -4.25
CA GLN A 172 -9.43 24.98 -3.73
C GLN A 172 -10.26 25.50 -4.90
N ASN A 173 -11.53 25.10 -4.97
CA ASN A 173 -12.43 25.50 -6.04
C ASN A 173 -13.88 25.56 -5.51
N LYS A 174 -14.71 26.38 -6.15
CA LYS A 174 -16.16 26.46 -5.88
C LYS A 174 -16.89 25.12 -6.00
N ALA A 175 -16.38 24.19 -6.77
CA ALA A 175 -16.89 22.82 -6.87
C ALA A 175 -15.90 21.84 -6.25
N VAL A 176 -16.38 20.99 -5.33
CA VAL A 176 -15.61 19.94 -4.68
C VAL A 176 -16.34 18.61 -4.70
N LEU A 177 -15.62 17.51 -4.53
CA LEU A 177 -16.16 16.16 -4.37
C LEU A 177 -16.00 15.71 -2.91
N LEU A 178 -17.07 15.13 -2.37
CA LEU A 178 -17.08 14.40 -1.11
C LEU A 178 -17.45 12.92 -1.34
N GLU A 179 -17.03 12.07 -0.41
CA GLU A 179 -17.48 10.68 -0.35
C GLU A 179 -18.97 10.62 -0.02
N GLN A 180 -19.70 9.69 -0.65
CA GLN A 180 -21.13 9.52 -0.39
C GLN A 180 -21.43 9.19 1.07
N ILE A 181 -20.61 8.32 1.68
CA ILE A 181 -20.77 7.93 3.08
C ILE A 181 -20.61 9.12 4.04
N ASP A 182 -19.71 10.05 3.69
CA ASP A 182 -19.51 11.27 4.48
C ASP A 182 -20.69 12.22 4.31
N ALA A 183 -21.11 12.44 3.06
CA ALA A 183 -22.21 13.32 2.69
C ALA A 183 -23.56 12.87 3.28
N GLN A 184 -23.85 11.57 3.28
CA GLN A 184 -25.09 11.03 3.84
C GLN A 184 -25.24 11.29 5.34
N GLY A 185 -24.12 11.28 6.07
CA GLY A 185 -24.06 11.53 7.51
C GLY A 185 -23.86 12.99 7.88
N LEU A 186 -24.26 13.93 7.01
CA LEU A 186 -24.31 15.36 7.30
C LEU A 186 -25.74 15.84 7.51
N GLU A 187 -25.86 16.91 8.30
CA GLU A 187 -27.12 17.60 8.59
C GLU A 187 -27.06 19.08 8.14
N GLU A 188 -28.19 19.63 7.72
CA GLU A 188 -28.26 21.06 7.40
C GLU A 188 -28.06 21.91 8.67
N GLY A 189 -27.20 22.91 8.58
CA GLY A 189 -26.75 23.74 9.71
C GLY A 189 -25.50 23.21 10.42
N GLU A 190 -25.06 21.97 10.15
CA GLU A 190 -23.87 21.39 10.76
C GLU A 190 -22.59 22.15 10.35
N GLU A 191 -21.65 22.30 11.28
CA GLU A 191 -20.31 22.81 11.01
C GLU A 191 -19.32 21.66 10.84
N ILE A 192 -18.65 21.62 9.70
CA ILE A 192 -17.66 20.61 9.34
C ILE A 192 -16.28 21.23 9.12
N THR A 193 -15.24 20.40 9.14
CA THR A 193 -13.88 20.77 8.70
C THR A 193 -13.58 20.14 7.36
N LEU A 194 -13.36 20.95 6.34
CA LEU A 194 -12.72 20.53 5.09
C LEU A 194 -11.20 20.45 5.32
N MET A 195 -10.65 19.23 5.35
CA MET A 195 -9.23 19.03 5.71
C MET A 195 -8.30 19.89 4.84
N ASN A 196 -7.33 20.55 5.47
CA ASN A 196 -6.38 21.48 4.82
C ASN A 196 -6.98 22.75 4.18
N TRP A 197 -8.31 22.98 4.30
CA TRP A 197 -8.97 24.22 3.88
C TRP A 197 -9.43 25.06 5.07
N GLY A 198 -10.29 24.50 5.93
CA GLY A 198 -10.92 25.24 7.03
C GLY A 198 -12.32 24.71 7.35
N ASN A 199 -13.03 25.42 8.22
CA ASN A 199 -14.39 25.09 8.58
C ASN A 199 -15.40 25.59 7.54
N ALA A 200 -16.53 24.89 7.43
CA ALA A 200 -17.65 25.26 6.58
C ALA A 200 -18.98 24.82 7.20
N TYR A 201 -20.02 25.61 7.00
CA TYR A 201 -21.40 25.24 7.31
C TYR A 201 -22.04 24.50 6.15
N VAL A 202 -22.76 23.43 6.49
CA VAL A 202 -23.66 22.74 5.55
C VAL A 202 -24.94 23.55 5.45
N ARG A 203 -25.21 24.14 4.28
CA ARG A 203 -26.37 25.04 4.10
C ARG A 203 -27.57 24.37 3.45
N ARG A 204 -27.32 23.42 2.56
CA ARG A 204 -28.38 22.71 1.85
C ARG A 204 -27.88 21.33 1.46
N ILE A 205 -28.72 20.31 1.64
CA ILE A 205 -28.46 18.94 1.18
C ILE A 205 -29.60 18.52 0.25
N VAL A 206 -29.27 18.11 -0.97
CA VAL A 206 -30.22 17.54 -1.92
C VAL A 206 -30.02 16.03 -1.95
N ARG A 207 -31.13 15.29 -1.87
CA ARG A 207 -31.15 13.83 -1.88
C ARG A 207 -31.98 13.33 -3.05
N ASP A 208 -31.65 12.16 -3.58
CA ASP A 208 -32.46 11.50 -4.60
C ASP A 208 -33.83 11.09 -4.03
N GLU A 209 -34.86 11.17 -4.88
CA GLU A 209 -36.23 10.75 -4.59
C GLU A 209 -36.42 9.22 -4.70
N SER A 210 -35.45 8.54 -5.32
CA SER A 210 -35.53 7.12 -5.70
C SER A 210 -35.14 6.15 -4.58
N GLY A 211 -35.80 6.17 -3.42
CA GLY A 211 -35.79 5.08 -2.41
C GLY A 211 -34.47 4.76 -1.69
N GLN A 212 -33.31 5.02 -2.29
CA GLN A 212 -32.00 5.11 -1.65
C GLN A 212 -31.76 6.58 -1.31
N LYS A 213 -31.57 6.89 -0.03
CA LYS A 213 -31.31 8.26 0.48
C LYS A 213 -29.90 8.76 0.10
N SER A 214 -29.46 8.58 -1.14
CA SER A 214 -28.21 9.09 -1.67
C SER A 214 -28.24 10.62 -1.69
N VAL A 215 -27.13 11.25 -1.33
CA VAL A 215 -26.98 12.69 -1.47
C VAL A 215 -26.45 12.96 -2.87
N THR A 216 -27.02 13.97 -3.54
CA THR A 216 -26.66 14.33 -4.92
C THR A 216 -25.93 15.68 -4.98
N GLU A 217 -26.30 16.61 -4.10
CA GLU A 217 -25.70 17.95 -4.05
C GLU A 217 -25.64 18.46 -2.60
N ILE A 218 -24.59 19.19 -2.27
CA ILE A 218 -24.48 19.94 -1.01
C ILE A 218 -23.98 21.35 -1.27
N ASN A 219 -24.63 22.35 -0.65
CA ASN A 219 -24.08 23.70 -0.55
C ASN A 219 -23.34 23.89 0.76
N LEU A 220 -22.10 24.35 0.67
CA LEU A 220 -21.21 24.63 1.78
C LEU A 220 -20.92 26.14 1.83
N GLU A 221 -20.82 26.71 3.02
CA GLU A 221 -20.40 28.10 3.23
C GLU A 221 -19.19 28.15 4.14
N LEU A 222 -18.09 28.77 3.70
CA LEU A 222 -16.84 28.80 4.48
C LEU A 222 -17.01 29.63 5.76
N HIS A 223 -16.45 29.11 6.85
CA HIS A 223 -16.37 29.77 8.15
C HIS A 223 -14.94 29.59 8.69
N LEU A 224 -13.98 30.36 8.16
CA LEU A 224 -12.54 30.14 8.42
C LEU A 224 -12.12 30.46 9.87
N GLU A 225 -12.97 31.14 10.63
CA GLU A 225 -12.79 31.47 12.05
C GLU A 225 -13.18 30.30 12.98
N GLY A 226 -13.78 29.24 12.44
CA GLY A 226 -14.23 28.06 13.17
C GLY A 226 -13.10 27.24 13.82
N ASP A 227 -13.47 26.40 14.78
CA ASP A 227 -12.53 25.52 15.50
C ASP A 227 -12.51 24.11 14.88
N VAL A 228 -11.43 23.83 14.14
CA VAL A 228 -11.18 22.53 13.49
C VAL A 228 -11.04 21.35 14.46
N LYS A 229 -10.95 21.58 15.77
CA LYS A 229 -10.88 20.52 16.79
C LYS A 229 -12.27 20.05 17.24
N LYS A 230 -13.31 20.86 17.04
CA LYS A 230 -14.67 20.59 17.54
C LYS A 230 -15.61 19.99 16.50
N THR A 231 -15.17 19.92 15.24
CA THR A 231 -16.01 19.63 14.09
C THR A 231 -15.58 18.34 13.38
N LYS A 232 -16.52 17.69 12.70
CA LYS A 232 -16.26 16.48 11.91
C LYS A 232 -15.34 16.81 10.73
N LYS A 233 -14.24 16.06 10.57
CA LYS A 233 -13.26 16.29 9.49
C LYS A 233 -13.59 15.45 8.27
N LEU A 234 -13.69 16.11 7.11
CA LEU A 234 -13.99 15.48 5.84
C LEU A 234 -12.83 15.58 4.86
N SER A 235 -12.64 14.49 4.10
CA SER A 235 -11.77 14.43 2.94
C SER A 235 -12.53 14.99 1.75
N TRP A 236 -11.89 15.80 0.92
CA TRP A 236 -12.49 16.44 -0.24
C TRP A 236 -11.46 16.65 -1.35
N LEU A 237 -11.92 16.73 -2.59
CA LEU A 237 -11.09 17.12 -3.75
C LEU A 237 -11.77 18.23 -4.53
N ALA A 238 -11.03 19.23 -5.00
CA ALA A 238 -11.59 20.16 -5.98
C ALA A 238 -11.99 19.40 -7.25
N ALA A 239 -13.22 19.65 -7.71
CA ALA A 239 -13.83 19.03 -8.90
C ALA A 239 -13.31 19.70 -10.18
N VAL A 240 -11.99 19.65 -10.37
CA VAL A 240 -11.28 20.23 -11.52
C VAL A 240 -10.46 19.13 -12.18
N GLU A 241 -10.54 19.02 -13.51
CA GLU A 241 -9.88 17.96 -14.27
C GLU A 241 -8.37 17.85 -13.97
N SER A 242 -7.67 18.97 -13.82
CA SER A 242 -6.25 18.97 -13.47
C SER A 242 -5.94 18.38 -12.08
N ASN A 243 -6.93 18.36 -11.18
CA ASN A 243 -6.83 17.87 -9.81
C ASN A 243 -7.34 16.44 -9.62
N LEU A 244 -8.23 15.96 -10.49
CA LEU A 244 -8.86 14.64 -10.38
C LEU A 244 -8.08 13.57 -11.15
N VAL A 245 -7.14 12.92 -10.48
CA VAL A 245 -6.35 11.84 -11.08
C VAL A 245 -7.10 10.51 -10.95
N PRO A 246 -7.43 9.80 -12.05
CA PRO A 246 -8.09 8.51 -11.96
C PRO A 246 -7.13 7.45 -11.40
N VAL A 247 -7.53 6.79 -10.32
CA VAL A 247 -6.75 5.74 -9.67
C VAL A 247 -7.63 4.54 -9.34
N ASP A 248 -7.02 3.36 -9.28
CA ASP A 248 -7.63 2.16 -8.69
C ASP A 248 -7.02 1.93 -7.32
N ILE A 249 -7.89 1.81 -6.32
CA ILE A 249 -7.53 1.36 -4.99
C ILE A 249 -7.89 -0.11 -4.90
N VAL A 250 -6.90 -0.94 -4.62
CA VAL A 250 -7.04 -2.39 -4.61
C VAL A 250 -6.72 -2.91 -3.22
N SER A 251 -7.67 -3.59 -2.60
CA SER A 251 -7.47 -4.27 -1.31
C SER A 251 -7.49 -5.78 -1.49
N PHE A 252 -6.78 -6.47 -0.61
CA PHE A 252 -6.69 -7.92 -0.61
C PHE A 252 -7.33 -8.51 0.64
N ASP A 253 -8.19 -9.50 0.45
CA ASP A 253 -8.82 -10.27 1.52
C ASP A 253 -8.03 -11.58 1.78
N TYR A 254 -8.44 -12.32 2.81
CA TYR A 254 -7.82 -13.58 3.19
C TYR A 254 -7.95 -14.63 2.09
N LEU A 255 -6.83 -15.32 1.80
CA LEU A 255 -6.80 -16.43 0.85
C LEU A 255 -7.59 -17.64 1.35
N ILE A 256 -7.64 -17.85 2.67
CA ILE A 256 -8.31 -18.96 3.32
C ILE A 256 -9.50 -18.41 4.12
N THR A 257 -10.69 -18.94 3.89
CA THR A 257 -11.95 -18.49 4.51
C THR A 257 -12.19 -19.06 5.91
N LYS A 258 -11.29 -19.94 6.38
CA LYS A 258 -11.34 -20.60 7.68
C LYS A 258 -10.10 -20.25 8.50
N ASP A 259 -10.32 -19.72 9.71
CA ASP A 259 -9.24 -19.28 10.62
C ASP A 259 -8.22 -20.37 10.94
N LYS A 260 -8.68 -21.62 11.06
CA LYS A 260 -7.83 -22.77 11.35
C LYS A 260 -8.30 -24.00 10.58
N LEU A 261 -7.42 -24.51 9.72
CA LEU A 261 -7.62 -25.80 9.06
C LEU A 261 -7.29 -26.95 10.01
N GLU A 262 -8.16 -27.94 10.03
CA GLU A 262 -7.99 -29.21 10.73
C GLU A 262 -7.44 -30.27 9.77
N LYS A 263 -6.86 -31.36 10.31
CA LYS A 263 -6.22 -32.41 9.48
C LYS A 263 -7.16 -33.09 8.48
N THR A 264 -8.47 -33.06 8.75
CA THR A 264 -9.51 -33.63 7.89
C THR A 264 -10.00 -32.67 6.82
N ASP A 265 -9.62 -31.40 6.89
CA ASP A 265 -10.04 -30.39 5.93
C ASP A 265 -9.30 -30.57 4.60
N LYS A 266 -10.02 -30.34 3.50
CA LYS A 266 -9.42 -30.21 2.17
C LYS A 266 -9.24 -28.73 1.87
N LEU A 267 -8.00 -28.28 1.70
CA LEU A 267 -7.63 -26.88 1.53
C LEU A 267 -8.47 -26.19 0.45
N GLU A 268 -8.71 -26.89 -0.67
CA GLU A 268 -9.42 -26.39 -1.85
C GLU A 268 -10.85 -25.93 -1.52
N ASN A 269 -11.48 -26.51 -0.50
CA ASN A 269 -12.83 -26.15 -0.07
C ASN A 269 -12.88 -24.83 0.72
N PHE A 270 -11.72 -24.33 1.17
CA PHE A 270 -11.62 -23.15 2.02
C PHE A 270 -10.82 -22.03 1.35
N LEU A 271 -10.51 -22.15 0.06
CA LEU A 271 -9.92 -21.05 -0.71
C LEU A 271 -11.00 -20.02 -1.03
N ALA A 272 -10.70 -18.75 -0.80
CA ALA A 272 -11.58 -17.66 -1.20
C ALA A 272 -11.67 -17.58 -2.73
N SER A 273 -12.88 -17.46 -3.25
CA SER A 273 -13.14 -17.35 -4.70
C SER A 273 -12.73 -16.00 -5.27
N ASN A 274 -12.76 -14.96 -4.45
CA ASN A 274 -12.23 -13.65 -4.76
C ASN A 274 -11.46 -13.11 -3.55
N THR A 275 -10.21 -12.75 -3.76
CA THR A 275 -9.34 -12.14 -2.75
C THR A 275 -8.96 -10.71 -3.12
N GLU A 276 -9.28 -10.23 -4.33
CA GLU A 276 -8.94 -8.89 -4.79
C GLU A 276 -10.22 -8.06 -4.92
N LEU A 277 -10.25 -6.91 -4.26
CA LEU A 277 -11.33 -5.94 -4.37
C LEU A 277 -10.77 -4.65 -4.97
N ARG A 278 -11.30 -4.24 -6.11
CA ARG A 278 -10.85 -3.06 -6.84
C ARG A 278 -11.92 -1.97 -6.82
N THR A 279 -11.53 -0.79 -6.35
CA THR A 279 -12.39 0.38 -6.24
C THR A 279 -11.81 1.53 -7.05
N GLN A 280 -12.59 2.08 -7.98
CA GLN A 280 -12.19 3.26 -8.73
C GLN A 280 -12.33 4.51 -7.87
N ALA A 281 -11.29 5.33 -7.81
CA ALA A 281 -11.25 6.60 -7.07
C ALA A 281 -10.64 7.73 -7.92
N PHE A 282 -10.89 8.97 -7.50
CA PHE A 282 -10.07 10.13 -7.87
C PHE A 282 -9.09 10.42 -6.74
N ALA A 283 -7.83 10.67 -7.06
CA ALA A 283 -6.82 11.16 -6.12
C ALA A 283 -6.38 12.58 -6.48
N ASP A 284 -5.82 13.31 -5.52
CA ASP A 284 -5.27 14.65 -5.75
C ASP A 284 -4.12 14.66 -6.77
N CYS A 285 -3.89 15.78 -7.45
CA CYS A 285 -2.90 15.87 -8.53
C CYS A 285 -1.47 15.50 -8.13
N ASN A 286 -1.12 15.58 -6.84
CA ASN A 286 0.24 15.35 -6.38
C ASN A 286 0.64 13.87 -6.51
N VAL A 287 -0.31 12.94 -6.64
CA VAL A 287 0.03 11.52 -6.82
C VAL A 287 0.75 11.24 -8.13
N LYS A 288 0.61 12.11 -9.15
CA LYS A 288 1.30 11.98 -10.45
C LYS A 288 2.82 12.02 -10.33
N GLU A 289 3.33 12.64 -9.27
CA GLU A 289 4.77 12.79 -9.01
C GLU A 289 5.36 11.58 -8.26
N LEU A 290 4.53 10.60 -7.87
CA LEU A 290 4.98 9.43 -7.12
C LEU A 290 5.65 8.41 -8.04
N ALA A 291 6.81 7.91 -7.60
CA ALA A 291 7.47 6.78 -8.23
C ALA A 291 6.79 5.45 -7.86
N LYS A 292 6.82 4.48 -8.78
CA LYS A 292 6.39 3.10 -8.50
C LYS A 292 7.04 2.59 -7.22
N GLY A 293 6.25 1.96 -6.37
CA GLY A 293 6.65 1.44 -5.08
C GLY A 293 6.55 2.45 -3.92
N ALA A 294 6.23 3.72 -4.19
CA ALA A 294 6.00 4.71 -3.14
C ALA A 294 4.90 4.26 -2.17
N ILE A 295 5.15 4.42 -0.87
CA ILE A 295 4.17 4.19 0.18
C ILE A 295 3.56 5.53 0.57
N ILE A 296 2.23 5.61 0.54
CA ILE A 296 1.47 6.80 0.90
C ILE A 296 0.33 6.45 1.84
N GLN A 297 -0.28 7.49 2.40
CA GLN A 297 -1.54 7.38 3.12
C GLN A 297 -2.60 8.18 2.37
N PHE A 298 -3.69 7.53 1.95
CA PHE A 298 -4.91 8.27 1.62
C PHE A 298 -5.62 8.60 2.93
N GLU A 299 -5.71 9.89 3.24
CA GLU A 299 -6.25 10.39 4.51
C GLU A 299 -7.68 9.85 4.72
N ARG A 300 -7.92 9.28 5.91
CA ARG A 300 -9.18 8.61 6.31
C ARG A 300 -9.54 7.33 5.52
N LYS A 301 -8.66 6.82 4.66
CA LYS A 301 -8.83 5.52 3.97
C LYS A 301 -7.87 4.46 4.49
N GLY A 302 -6.56 4.69 4.36
CA GLY A 302 -5.58 3.64 4.63
C GLY A 302 -4.18 3.99 4.16
N TYR A 303 -3.29 3.01 4.23
CA TYR A 303 -1.94 3.10 3.69
C TYR A 303 -1.90 2.30 2.40
N TYR A 304 -1.17 2.80 1.41
CA TYR A 304 -1.16 2.21 0.09
C TYR A 304 0.24 2.23 -0.49
N LYS A 305 0.55 1.21 -1.30
CA LYS A 305 1.74 1.17 -2.13
C LYS A 305 1.34 1.38 -3.59
N LEU A 306 2.03 2.29 -4.28
CA LEU A 306 1.84 2.50 -5.70
C LEU A 306 2.42 1.31 -6.49
N ASP A 307 1.59 0.61 -7.25
CA ASP A 307 1.99 -0.52 -8.11
C ASP A 307 2.13 -0.13 -9.59
N VAL A 308 1.17 0.62 -10.13
CA VAL A 308 1.22 1.15 -11.51
C VAL A 308 1.34 2.65 -11.44
N ALA A 309 2.49 3.19 -11.86
CA ALA A 309 2.74 4.63 -11.79
C ALA A 309 2.01 5.42 -12.89
N TYR A 310 2.01 6.74 -12.75
CA TYR A 310 1.38 7.61 -13.74
C TYR A 310 2.03 7.44 -15.12
N GLY A 311 1.20 7.21 -16.15
CA GLY A 311 1.66 6.98 -17.52
C GLY A 311 2.07 5.54 -17.84
N GLU A 312 2.11 4.61 -16.87
CA GLU A 312 2.39 3.19 -17.11
C GLU A 312 1.13 2.37 -17.52
N GLY A 313 -0.06 2.95 -17.34
CA GLY A 313 -1.34 2.33 -17.68
C GLY A 313 -2.46 3.38 -17.77
N GLU A 314 -3.70 2.92 -17.95
CA GLU A 314 -4.88 3.80 -18.03
C GLU A 314 -5.16 4.51 -16.70
N ARG A 315 -4.92 3.83 -15.58
CA ARG A 315 -5.12 4.32 -14.22
C ARG A 315 -3.91 3.96 -13.37
N MET A 316 -3.57 4.83 -12.43
CA MET A 316 -2.59 4.47 -11.40
C MET A 316 -3.21 3.43 -10.47
N VAL A 317 -2.44 2.45 -10.00
CA VAL A 317 -2.95 1.37 -9.13
C VAL A 317 -2.26 1.42 -7.78
N PHE A 318 -3.06 1.46 -6.71
CA PHE A 318 -2.60 1.53 -5.33
C PHE A 318 -3.05 0.28 -4.56
N PHE A 319 -2.11 -0.54 -4.10
CA PHE A 319 -2.37 -1.70 -3.26
C PHE A 319 -2.46 -1.30 -1.79
N ASP A 320 -3.55 -1.69 -1.13
CA ASP A 320 -3.75 -1.49 0.31
C ASP A 320 -2.66 -2.21 1.12
N ILE A 321 -2.12 -1.50 2.11
CA ILE A 321 -1.24 -2.04 3.13
C ILE A 321 -2.06 -2.14 4.42
N PRO A 322 -2.34 -3.36 4.91
CA PRO A 322 -3.19 -3.52 6.07
C PRO A 322 -2.59 -2.81 7.30
N SER A 323 -3.48 -2.16 8.06
CA SER A 323 -3.10 -1.32 9.20
C SER A 323 -3.32 -1.98 10.56
N GLY A 324 -3.85 -3.21 10.57
CA GLY A 324 -4.18 -4.00 11.76
C GLY A 324 -5.47 -3.57 12.47
N LYS A 325 -6.22 -2.61 11.91
CA LYS A 325 -7.58 -2.33 12.34
C LYS A 325 -8.54 -3.13 11.47
N THR A 326 -9.32 -4.00 12.10
CA THR A 326 -10.55 -4.57 11.55
C THR A 326 -11.66 -3.53 11.51
#